data_AF-A0A1F3Y042-F1
#
_entry.id   AF-A0A1F3Y042-F1
#
_cell.length_a   1.000
_cell.length_b   1.000
_cell.length_c   1.000
_cell.angle_alpha   90.00
_cell.angle_beta   90.00
_cell.angle_gamma   90.00
#
_symmetry.space_group_name_H-M   'P 1'
#
loop_
_entity.id
_entity.type
_entity.pdbx_description
1 polymer ?
#
loop_
_entity_poly.entity_id
_entity_poly.type
_entity_poly.pdbx_seq_one_letter_code
_entity_poly.pdbx_strand_id
1 'polypeptide(L)'
;MPSDLIKWKVGDTMNYNIGMMFGNVGTMVKSVTKDEGTAIWMRQDMNMMGQKEVVDVLLNKADGKVLKMLRNGQEQQIPDEQIEIISQDYSEVTVPAGKFSCMYVVAKSKSSSKIEVWINPKDTIMDGTLKQAMASQMGTVTLELTSFKAGQ
;
A
#
# COMPACT_ATOMS: atom_id res chain seq x y z
N MET A 1 -12.10 -24.61 -8.26
CA MET A 1 -12.44 -23.20 -8.54
C MET A 1 -11.16 -22.38 -8.34
N PRO A 2 -10.80 -21.44 -9.22
CA PRO A 2 -9.67 -20.56 -8.95
C PRO A 2 -9.99 -19.79 -7.66
N SER A 3 -9.11 -19.88 -6.68
CA SER A 3 -9.27 -19.15 -5.42
C SER A 3 -8.75 -17.73 -5.60
N ASP A 4 -9.61 -16.73 -5.43
CA ASP A 4 -9.20 -15.32 -5.44
C ASP A 4 -8.07 -15.10 -4.41
N LEU A 5 -7.00 -14.45 -4.88
CA LEU A 5 -5.87 -14.05 -4.03
C LEU A 5 -6.27 -12.84 -3.17
N ILE A 6 -7.06 -11.93 -3.73
CA ILE A 6 -7.57 -10.75 -3.04
C ILE A 6 -8.96 -11.03 -2.47
N LYS A 7 -9.07 -10.99 -1.14
CA LYS A 7 -10.33 -11.20 -0.39
C LYS A 7 -10.88 -9.92 0.27
N TRP A 8 -10.42 -8.75 -0.19
CA TRP A 8 -10.77 -7.47 0.42
C TRP A 8 -12.24 -7.15 0.17
N LYS A 9 -12.82 -6.32 1.03
CA LYS A 9 -14.22 -5.92 0.99
C LYS A 9 -14.36 -4.42 0.82
N VAL A 10 -15.41 -3.99 0.14
CA VAL A 10 -15.77 -2.57 0.05
C VAL A 10 -15.90 -1.98 1.45
N GLY A 11 -15.25 -0.84 1.69
CA GLY A 11 -15.19 -0.19 3.00
C GLY A 11 -14.00 -0.61 3.87
N ASP A 12 -13.24 -1.63 3.50
CA ASP A 12 -11.93 -1.89 4.11
C ASP A 12 -11.07 -0.63 4.00
N THR A 13 -10.48 -0.18 5.11
CA THR A 13 -9.70 1.06 5.17
C THR A 13 -8.46 0.89 6.04
N MET A 14 -7.30 1.33 5.55
CA MET A 14 -6.04 1.43 6.29
C MET A 14 -5.55 2.88 6.27
N ASN A 15 -5.26 3.44 7.44
CA ASN A 15 -4.80 4.82 7.60
C ASN A 15 -3.32 4.83 7.94
N TYR A 16 -2.57 5.74 7.34
CA TYR A 16 -1.12 5.82 7.49
C TYR A 16 -0.67 7.24 7.79
N ASN A 17 0.42 7.33 8.55
CA ASN A 17 1.25 8.51 8.62
C ASN A 17 2.30 8.45 7.52
N ILE A 18 2.49 9.56 6.81
CA ILE A 18 3.56 9.75 5.83
C ILE A 18 4.69 10.51 6.51
N GLY A 19 5.86 9.89 6.62
CA GLY A 19 7.05 10.47 7.22
C GLY A 19 8.16 10.73 6.21
N MET A 20 8.93 11.79 6.42
CA MET A 20 10.22 12.04 5.77
C MET A 20 11.28 12.33 6.85
N MET A 21 12.50 12.70 6.43
CA MET A 21 13.66 12.96 7.30
C MET A 21 13.37 13.90 8.49
N PHE A 22 12.40 14.81 8.36
CA PHE A 22 12.04 15.81 9.38
C PHE A 22 10.77 15.45 10.21
N GLY A 23 10.26 14.22 10.09
CA GLY A 23 9.07 13.75 10.83
C GLY A 23 7.86 13.55 9.93
N ASN A 24 6.66 13.56 10.53
CA ASN A 24 5.41 13.40 9.79
C ASN A 24 5.15 14.60 8.88
N VAL A 25 4.95 14.34 7.58
CA VAL A 25 4.68 15.34 6.54
C VAL A 25 3.28 15.20 5.95
N GLY A 26 2.48 14.24 6.42
CA GLY A 26 1.18 13.96 5.85
C GLY A 26 0.52 12.68 6.34
N THR A 27 -0.61 12.37 5.72
CA THR A 27 -1.40 11.17 5.97
C THR A 27 -1.84 10.54 4.65
N MET A 28 -2.08 9.24 4.68
CA MET A 28 -2.69 8.50 3.57
C MET A 28 -3.85 7.67 4.11
N VAL A 29 -4.97 7.67 3.40
CA VAL A 29 -6.07 6.71 3.58
C VAL A 29 -6.09 5.79 2.38
N LYS A 30 -5.84 4.49 2.61
CA LYS A 30 -6.04 3.44 1.62
C LYS A 30 -7.40 2.80 1.87
N SER A 31 -8.27 2.71 0.86
CA SER A 31 -9.60 2.12 1.01
C SER A 31 -10.05 1.33 -0.20
N VAL A 32 -10.89 0.32 0.02
CA VAL A 32 -11.57 -0.41 -1.06
C VAL A 32 -12.89 0.29 -1.37
N THR A 33 -13.06 0.73 -2.61
CA THR A 33 -14.19 1.61 -3.00
C THR A 33 -15.26 0.89 -3.81
N LYS A 34 -14.92 -0.16 -4.56
CA LYS A 34 -15.85 -0.89 -5.43
C LYS A 34 -15.35 -2.30 -5.76
N ASP A 35 -16.24 -3.28 -5.79
CA ASP A 35 -16.00 -4.64 -6.28
C ASP A 35 -16.78 -4.85 -7.59
N GLU A 36 -16.11 -5.36 -8.63
CA GLU A 36 -16.66 -5.63 -9.97
C GLU A 36 -16.73 -7.14 -10.26
N GLY A 37 -16.68 -7.98 -9.23
CA GLY A 37 -16.69 -9.43 -9.32
C GLY A 37 -15.28 -9.99 -9.46
N THR A 38 -14.65 -9.79 -10.63
CA THR A 38 -13.30 -10.29 -10.94
C THR A 38 -12.19 -9.27 -10.68
N ALA A 39 -12.55 -8.01 -10.47
CA ALA A 39 -11.63 -6.93 -10.20
C ALA A 39 -12.14 -6.05 -9.06
N ILE A 40 -11.23 -5.35 -8.38
CA ILE A 40 -11.56 -4.53 -7.21
C ILE A 40 -10.83 -3.19 -7.27
N TRP A 41 -11.54 -2.13 -6.92
CA TRP A 41 -10.99 -0.78 -6.83
C TRP A 41 -10.45 -0.51 -5.44
N MET A 42 -9.20 -0.05 -5.40
CA MET A 42 -8.53 0.47 -4.23
C MET A 42 -8.15 1.92 -4.48
N ARG A 43 -8.50 2.80 -3.54
CA ARG A 43 -8.18 4.22 -3.53
C ARG A 43 -7.10 4.50 -2.50
N GLN A 44 -6.14 5.34 -2.87
CA GLN A 44 -5.17 5.97 -1.98
C GLN A 44 -5.44 7.48 -2.01
N ASP A 45 -5.93 8.02 -0.90
CA ASP A 45 -6.11 9.46 -0.70
C ASP A 45 -4.95 9.95 0.18
N MET A 46 -4.01 10.65 -0.43
CA MET A 46 -2.82 11.18 0.22
C MET A 46 -2.98 12.69 0.43
N ASN A 47 -2.64 13.14 1.63
CA ASN A 47 -2.48 14.56 1.95
C ASN A 47 -1.07 14.77 2.50
N MET A 48 -0.20 15.38 1.70
CA MET A 48 1.18 15.67 2.05
C MET A 48 1.42 17.17 2.00
N MET A 49 1.81 17.77 3.13
CA MET A 49 2.11 19.21 3.22
C MET A 49 1.01 20.12 2.62
N GLY A 50 -0.26 19.73 2.77
CA GLY A 50 -1.41 20.46 2.24
C GLY A 50 -1.72 20.18 0.76
N GLN A 51 -0.90 19.40 0.07
CA GLN A 51 -1.18 18.92 -1.27
C GLN A 51 -1.93 17.60 -1.22
N LYS A 52 -3.12 17.58 -1.84
CA LYS A 52 -3.95 16.39 -1.95
C LYS A 52 -3.66 15.67 -3.26
N GLU A 53 -3.42 14.37 -3.17
CA GLU A 53 -3.26 13.48 -4.31
C GLU A 53 -4.12 12.24 -4.11
N VAL A 54 -4.93 11.91 -5.12
CA VAL A 54 -5.78 10.71 -5.12
C VAL A 54 -5.33 9.78 -6.23
N VAL A 55 -5.07 8.53 -5.86
CA VAL A 55 -4.74 7.46 -6.80
C VAL A 55 -5.79 6.35 -6.66
N ASP A 56 -6.48 6.02 -7.74
CA ASP A 56 -7.39 4.88 -7.82
C ASP A 56 -6.72 3.78 -8.65
N VAL A 57 -6.72 2.55 -8.14
CA VAL A 57 -6.11 1.37 -8.76
C VAL A 57 -7.17 0.29 -8.88
N LEU A 58 -7.40 -0.20 -10.09
CA LEU A 58 -8.20 -1.40 -10.33
C LEU A 58 -7.29 -2.61 -10.38
N LEU A 59 -7.53 -3.58 -9.50
CA LEU A 59 -6.74 -4.79 -9.35
C LEU A 59 -7.55 -6.01 -9.80
N ASN A 60 -6.93 -6.92 -10.55
CA ASN A 60 -7.50 -8.25 -10.78
C ASN A 60 -7.45 -9.06 -9.48
N LYS A 61 -8.58 -9.63 -9.05
CA LYS A 61 -8.66 -10.36 -7.76
C LYS A 61 -7.96 -11.71 -7.79
N ALA A 62 -7.79 -12.31 -8.97
CA ALA A 62 -7.18 -13.62 -9.13
C ALA A 62 -5.65 -13.58 -8.96
N ASP A 63 -4.99 -12.53 -9.48
CA ASP A 63 -3.52 -12.46 -9.52
C ASP A 63 -2.92 -11.14 -9.01
N GLY A 64 -3.74 -10.18 -8.60
CA GLY A 64 -3.31 -8.89 -8.07
C GLY A 64 -2.72 -7.92 -9.09
N LYS A 65 -2.81 -8.21 -10.39
CA LYS A 65 -2.32 -7.29 -11.43
C LYS A 65 -3.13 -6.00 -11.46
N VAL A 66 -2.42 -4.88 -11.63
CA VAL A 66 -3.05 -3.59 -11.93
C VAL A 66 -3.62 -3.65 -13.35
N LEU A 67 -4.93 -3.42 -13.46
CA LEU A 67 -5.67 -3.35 -14.71
C LEU A 67 -5.87 -1.90 -15.17
N LYS A 68 -5.98 -0.98 -14.21
CA LYS A 68 -6.17 0.45 -14.47
C LYS A 68 -5.63 1.28 -13.31
N MET A 69 -5.09 2.44 -13.61
CA MET A 69 -4.65 3.44 -12.64
C MET A 69 -5.20 4.81 -13.03
N LEU A 70 -5.81 5.51 -12.08
CA LEU A 70 -6.24 6.89 -12.23
C LEU A 70 -5.50 7.74 -11.20
N ARG A 71 -4.92 8.86 -11.61
CA ARG A 71 -4.34 9.86 -10.73
C ARG A 71 -5.17 11.13 -10.86
N ASN A 72 -5.77 11.57 -9.76
CA ASN A 72 -6.71 12.70 -9.73
C ASN A 72 -7.81 12.58 -10.79
N GLY A 73 -8.32 11.36 -11.00
CA GLY A 73 -9.36 11.05 -11.99
C GLY A 73 -8.86 10.92 -13.44
N GLN A 74 -7.59 11.21 -13.72
CA GLN A 74 -6.99 11.06 -15.05
C GLN A 74 -6.29 9.72 -15.17
N GLU A 75 -6.60 8.97 -16.22
CA GLU A 75 -5.96 7.69 -16.50
C GLU A 75 -4.45 7.86 -16.69
N GLN A 76 -3.69 7.04 -15.99
CA GLN A 76 -2.24 6.99 -16.07
C GLN A 76 -1.81 5.70 -16.73
N GLN A 77 -0.69 5.75 -17.45
CA GLN A 77 -0.03 4.55 -17.90
C GLN A 77 0.46 3.76 -16.66
N ILE A 78 0.10 2.49 -16.60
CA ILE A 78 0.60 1.60 -15.55
C ILE A 78 2.12 1.46 -15.77
N PRO A 79 2.95 1.78 -14.77
CA PRO A 79 4.39 1.66 -14.91
C PRO A 79 4.79 0.22 -15.24
N ASP A 80 5.60 0.03 -16.30
CA ASP A 80 6.25 -1.25 -16.60
C ASP A 80 7.52 -1.41 -15.74
N GLU A 81 7.28 -1.52 -14.44
CA GLU A 81 8.30 -1.72 -13.44
C GLU A 81 8.30 -3.17 -12.95
N GLN A 82 9.40 -3.85 -13.22
CA GLN A 82 9.67 -5.14 -12.62
C GLN A 82 10.15 -4.90 -11.18
N ILE A 83 9.40 -5.42 -10.22
CA ILE A 83 9.84 -5.52 -8.82
C ILE A 83 10.67 -6.79 -8.67
N GLU A 84 11.91 -6.65 -8.21
CA GLU A 84 12.79 -7.76 -7.84
C GLU A 84 12.86 -7.84 -6.31
N ILE A 85 12.46 -8.98 -5.76
CA ILE A 85 12.58 -9.23 -4.32
C ILE A 85 14.01 -9.63 -4.01
N ILE A 86 14.65 -8.87 -3.12
CA ILE A 86 16.03 -9.08 -2.67
C ILE A 86 16.06 -10.02 -1.46
N SER A 87 15.18 -9.79 -0.48
CA SER A 87 15.08 -10.65 0.70
C SER A 87 13.66 -10.68 1.26
N GLN A 88 13.36 -11.75 2.00
CA GLN A 88 12.14 -11.93 2.77
C GLN A 88 12.50 -12.60 4.09
N ASP A 89 12.22 -11.93 5.20
CA ASP A 89 12.55 -12.39 6.55
C ASP A 89 11.35 -12.24 7.48
N TYR A 90 11.29 -13.03 8.55
CA TYR A 90 10.35 -12.80 9.64
C TYR A 90 10.92 -11.74 10.59
N SER A 91 10.08 -10.79 11.00
CA SER A 91 10.48 -9.68 11.85
C SER A 91 9.34 -9.23 12.76
N GLU A 92 9.63 -8.27 13.64
CA GLU A 92 8.64 -7.52 14.40
C GLU A 92 8.72 -6.04 14.03
N VAL A 93 7.58 -5.37 13.95
CA VAL A 93 7.52 -3.93 13.72
C VAL A 93 6.56 -3.28 14.71
N THR A 94 6.97 -2.12 15.24
CA THR A 94 6.11 -1.25 16.04
C THR A 94 5.74 -0.03 15.20
N VAL A 95 4.45 0.20 15.04
CA VAL A 95 3.85 1.34 14.34
C VAL A 95 2.78 1.96 15.25
N PRO A 96 2.23 3.14 14.95
CA PRO A 96 1.21 3.74 15.81
C PRO A 96 -0.03 2.85 16.02
N ALA A 97 -0.37 1.97 15.07
CA ALA A 97 -1.46 0.99 15.23
C ALA A 97 -1.16 -0.16 16.21
N GLY A 98 0.10 -0.34 16.64
CA GLY A 98 0.50 -1.41 17.56
C GLY A 98 1.83 -2.08 17.19
N LYS A 99 2.12 -3.19 17.86
CA LYS A 99 3.27 -4.06 17.59
C LYS A 99 2.80 -5.35 16.92
N PHE A 100 3.48 -5.75 15.85
CA PHE A 100 3.09 -6.91 15.05
C PHE A 100 4.30 -7.78 14.72
N SER A 101 4.13 -9.10 14.77
CA SER A 101 5.00 -10.02 14.01
C SER A 101 4.62 -9.93 12.54
N CYS A 102 5.60 -9.92 11.64
CA CYS A 102 5.36 -9.62 10.22
C CYS A 102 6.40 -10.27 9.32
N MET A 103 6.12 -10.29 8.03
CA MET A 103 7.14 -10.51 7.01
C MET A 103 7.75 -9.16 6.64
N TYR A 104 9.07 -9.09 6.67
CA TYR A 104 9.86 -7.98 6.17
C TYR A 104 10.40 -8.33 4.80
N VAL A 105 9.99 -7.56 3.80
CA VAL A 105 10.39 -7.75 2.40
C VAL A 105 11.24 -6.57 1.97
N VAL A 106 12.41 -6.86 1.41
CA VAL A 106 13.24 -5.88 0.72
C VAL A 106 13.19 -6.16 -0.76
N ALA A 107 12.87 -5.15 -1.55
CA ALA A 107 12.78 -5.22 -2.99
C ALA A 107 13.47 -4.02 -3.65
N LYS A 108 13.63 -4.09 -4.97
CA LYS A 108 14.05 -2.97 -5.81
C LYS A 108 13.21 -2.93 -7.09
N SER A 109 13.18 -1.78 -7.72
CA SER A 109 12.59 -1.57 -9.05
C SER A 109 13.54 -0.77 -9.93
N LYS A 110 13.15 -0.49 -11.17
CA LYS A 110 13.90 0.42 -12.05
C LYS A 110 13.97 1.84 -11.47
N SER A 111 12.94 2.28 -10.75
CA SER A 111 12.83 3.65 -10.21
C SER A 111 13.31 3.78 -8.76
N SER A 112 13.41 2.67 -8.02
CA SER A 112 13.87 2.68 -6.63
C SER A 112 14.87 1.56 -6.35
N SER A 113 16.06 1.94 -5.90
CA SER A 113 17.12 0.99 -5.53
C SER A 113 16.84 0.21 -4.25
N LYS A 114 15.91 0.69 -3.41
CA LYS A 114 15.50 0.02 -2.17
C LYS A 114 14.07 0.38 -1.79
N ILE A 115 13.24 -0.65 -1.73
CA ILE A 115 11.87 -0.64 -1.26
C ILE A 115 11.80 -1.63 -0.10
N GLU A 116 11.33 -1.17 1.04
CA GLU A 116 11.18 -1.97 2.25
C GLU A 116 9.70 -2.01 2.62
N VAL A 117 9.16 -3.19 2.88
CA VAL A 117 7.75 -3.36 3.25
C VAL A 117 7.65 -4.35 4.41
N TRP A 118 6.94 -3.98 5.46
CA TRP A 118 6.56 -4.85 6.57
C TRP A 118 5.09 -5.20 6.39
N ILE A 119 4.77 -6.49 6.28
CA ILE A 119 3.47 -6.97 5.85
C ILE A 119 2.94 -8.03 6.82
N ASN A 120 1.69 -7.88 7.26
CA ASN A 120 0.95 -8.90 7.98
C ASN A 120 -0.55 -8.84 7.61
N PRO A 121 -0.97 -9.50 6.52
CA PRO A 121 -2.37 -9.50 6.10
C PRO A 121 -3.25 -10.44 6.94
N LYS A 122 -2.65 -11.25 7.83
CA LYS A 122 -3.38 -12.17 8.71
C LYS A 122 -4.01 -11.43 9.89
N ASP A 123 -3.26 -10.52 10.49
CA ASP A 123 -3.70 -9.78 11.68
C ASP A 123 -4.20 -8.37 11.35
N THR A 124 -4.19 -8.01 10.06
CA THR A 124 -4.76 -6.74 9.55
C THR A 124 -5.72 -7.00 8.39
N ILE A 125 -5.80 -6.08 7.42
CA ILE A 125 -6.71 -6.14 6.28
C ILE A 125 -5.98 -5.74 4.99
N MET A 126 -6.67 -5.85 3.86
CA MET A 126 -6.15 -5.48 2.55
C MET A 126 -4.80 -6.17 2.23
N ASP A 127 -3.81 -5.42 1.75
CA ASP A 127 -2.47 -5.92 1.45
C ASP A 127 -1.64 -6.17 2.71
N GLY A 128 -2.15 -5.82 3.89
CA GLY A 128 -1.50 -6.06 5.17
C GLY A 128 -0.29 -5.18 5.44
N THR A 129 -0.10 -4.11 4.68
CA THR A 129 1.07 -3.22 4.85
C THR A 129 1.02 -2.54 6.21
N LEU A 130 2.01 -2.83 7.06
CA LEU A 130 2.18 -2.21 8.37
C LEU A 130 3.08 -0.98 8.27
N LYS A 131 4.19 -1.13 7.53
CA LYS A 131 5.17 -0.08 7.29
C LYS A 131 5.73 -0.23 5.88
N GLN A 132 6.09 0.88 5.27
CA GLN A 132 6.81 0.92 4.01
C GLN A 132 7.88 2.00 4.07
N ALA A 133 9.05 1.75 3.50
CA ALA A 133 10.09 2.76 3.32
C ALA A 133 10.64 2.70 1.90
N MET A 134 10.76 3.85 1.26
CA MET A 134 11.24 3.97 -0.12
C MET A 134 12.20 5.15 -0.22
N ALA A 135 13.34 4.94 -0.88
CA ALA A 135 14.24 6.04 -1.21
C ALA A 135 13.60 6.96 -2.26
N SER A 136 13.63 8.28 -2.00
CA SER A 136 13.25 9.32 -2.96
C SER A 136 14.39 10.34 -3.12
N GLN A 137 14.30 11.21 -4.12
CA GLN A 137 15.27 12.31 -4.32
C GLN A 137 15.39 13.23 -3.10
N MET A 138 14.33 13.34 -2.28
CA MET A 138 14.29 14.19 -1.08
C MET A 138 14.60 13.43 0.22
N GLY A 139 15.07 12.18 0.12
CA GLY A 139 15.31 11.29 1.26
C GLY A 139 14.29 10.15 1.35
N THR A 140 14.33 9.40 2.45
CA THR A 140 13.45 8.24 2.63
C THR A 140 12.03 8.68 2.97
N VAL A 141 11.07 8.25 2.16
CA VAL A 141 9.65 8.38 2.47
C VAL A 141 9.22 7.12 3.21
N THR A 142 8.51 7.30 4.32
CA THR A 142 7.98 6.22 5.15
C THR A 142 6.47 6.31 5.25
N LEU A 143 5.80 5.15 5.22
CA LEU A 143 4.40 4.99 5.55
C LEU A 143 4.32 4.12 6.80
N GLU A 144 3.59 4.55 7.83
CA GLU A 144 3.38 3.77 9.05
C GLU A 144 1.89 3.68 9.37
N LEU A 145 1.39 2.47 9.54
CA LEU A 145 -0.02 2.19 9.83
C LEU A 145 -0.42 2.79 11.18
N THR A 146 -1.46 3.61 11.17
CA THR A 146 -2.02 4.25 12.37
C THR A 146 -3.31 3.59 12.83
N SER A 147 -4.12 3.11 11.90
CA SER A 147 -5.33 2.35 12.20
C SER A 147 -5.81 1.60 10.97
N PHE A 148 -6.66 0.60 11.18
CA PHE A 148 -7.34 -0.10 10.11
C PHE A 148 -8.75 -0.49 10.55
N LYS A 149 -9.65 -0.64 9.58
CA LYS A 149 -11.04 -1.01 9.81
C LYS A 149 -11.53 -1.88 8.67
N ALA A 150 -12.09 -3.04 9.01
CA ALA A 150 -12.78 -3.89 8.04
C ALA A 150 -14.09 -3.23 7.57
N GLY A 151 -14.34 -3.32 6.27
CA GLY A 151 -15.62 -3.02 5.66
C GLY A 151 -16.69 -4.02 6.08
N GLN A 152 -17.96 -3.60 5.95
CA GLN A 152 -19.11 -4.48 6.17
C GLN A 152 -19.27 -5.46 5.01
#